data_AF-A0A2M8AEM9-F1
#
_entry.id   AF-A0A2M8AEM9-F1
#
_cell.length_a   1.000
_cell.length_b   1.000
_cell.length_c   1.000
_cell.angle_alpha   90.00
_cell.angle_beta   90.00
_cell.angle_gamma   90.00
#
_symmetry.space_group_name_H-M   'P 1'
#
loop_
_entity.id
_entity.type
_entity.pdbx_description
1 polymer ?
#
loop_
_entity_poly.entity_id
_entity_poly.type
_entity_poly.pdbx_seq_one_letter_code
_entity_poly.pdbx_strand_id
1 'polypeptide(L)'
;MEALEKFMQKIKPKADGKFPLAHAVWDGTYTFLFVPGHTTHNGTHIKDGIDLKRTMIMVVLALVPALLFGIYNVGHQHFLATGQVVLGDHVCNLFWGKFIFGAMKVLPLVIVSYAVGLGVEFVFAAINKHAIQEGFLVSGMLIPLIMPVDVPLWMVAVATIFAVVIGKEVFGGTGMNVLNVALVTRAFLFFAYPTKMSGDQVWVSLGGEKAIDGFSGATPLGNAVQGGVDAIPSLMDSIIGFIPGSIGETSVIAIGLGALLLVITGIGSLRIMLSMFAG
;
A
#
# COMPACT_ATOMS: atom_id res chain seq x y z
N MET A 1 20.30 -0.05 -21.21
CA MET A 1 20.29 0.64 -19.90
C MET A 1 21.53 1.51 -19.66
N GLU A 2 22.72 1.13 -20.15
CA GLU A 2 23.96 1.92 -19.99
C GLU A 2 23.89 3.38 -20.49
N ALA A 3 23.15 3.64 -21.58
CA ALA A 3 23.00 5.01 -22.10
C ALA A 3 22.25 5.93 -21.12
N LEU A 4 21.28 5.37 -20.38
CA LEU A 4 20.44 6.08 -19.42
C LEU A 4 21.23 6.34 -18.11
N GLU A 5 22.07 5.38 -17.72
CA GLU A 5 23.00 5.52 -16.60
C GLU A 5 24.07 6.60 -16.87
N LYS A 6 24.71 6.58 -18.06
CA LYS A 6 25.68 7.61 -18.47
C LYS A 6 25.04 9.00 -18.54
N PHE A 7 23.79 9.10 -19.01
CA PHE A 7 23.05 10.35 -19.04
C PHE A 7 22.79 10.90 -17.64
N MET A 8 22.35 10.05 -16.72
CA MET A 8 22.12 10.44 -15.33
C MET A 8 23.41 10.87 -14.63
N GLN A 9 24.51 10.12 -14.80
CA GLN A 9 25.82 10.46 -14.22
C GLN A 9 26.34 11.82 -14.71
N LYS A 10 26.03 12.21 -15.96
CA LYS A 10 26.40 13.52 -16.51
C LYS A 10 25.65 14.69 -15.86
N ILE A 11 24.44 14.44 -15.35
CA ILE A 11 23.56 15.46 -14.73
C ILE A 11 23.81 15.58 -13.22
N LYS A 12 24.69 14.73 -12.65
CA LYS A 12 24.98 14.69 -11.21
C LYS A 12 25.26 16.09 -10.64
N PRO A 13 24.36 16.65 -9.81
CA PRO A 13 24.59 17.91 -9.12
C PRO A 13 25.75 17.73 -8.13
N LYS A 14 26.46 18.81 -7.78
CA LYS A 14 27.45 18.76 -6.69
C LYS A 14 26.74 18.74 -5.34
N ALA A 15 27.17 17.87 -4.42
CA ALA A 15 26.63 17.78 -3.06
C ALA A 15 26.77 19.10 -2.28
N ASP A 16 27.86 19.86 -2.51
CA ASP A 16 28.13 21.18 -1.92
C ASP A 16 27.60 22.36 -2.76
N GLY A 17 26.67 22.13 -3.70
CA GLY A 17 26.10 23.17 -4.54
C GLY A 17 25.08 24.08 -3.84
N LYS A 18 24.72 25.20 -4.48
CA LYS A 18 23.65 26.14 -4.03
C LYS A 18 22.26 25.49 -3.85
N PHE A 19 22.04 24.29 -4.37
CA PHE A 19 20.76 23.56 -4.30
C PHE A 19 20.96 22.14 -3.74
N PRO A 20 21.07 21.97 -2.41
CA PRO A 20 21.17 20.65 -1.78
C PRO A 20 19.97 19.75 -2.10
N LEU A 21 18.79 20.35 -2.31
CA LEU A 21 17.57 19.67 -2.76
C LEU A 21 17.76 18.97 -4.12
N ALA A 22 18.49 19.59 -5.06
CA ALA A 22 18.72 19.01 -6.39
C ALA A 22 19.61 17.77 -6.32
N HIS A 23 20.62 17.78 -5.44
CA HIS A 23 21.45 16.61 -5.19
C HIS A 23 20.65 15.46 -4.58
N ALA A 24 19.85 15.74 -3.54
CA ALA A 24 18.99 14.72 -2.92
C ALA A 24 18.01 14.12 -3.94
N VAL A 25 17.32 14.95 -4.72
CA VAL A 25 16.38 14.47 -5.75
C VAL A 25 17.09 13.64 -6.82
N TRP A 26 18.28 14.07 -7.29
CA TRP A 26 19.06 13.30 -8.26
C TRP A 26 19.56 11.97 -7.69
N ASP A 27 20.06 11.96 -6.46
CA ASP A 27 20.61 10.77 -5.81
C ASP A 27 19.51 9.74 -5.50
N GLY A 28 18.34 10.21 -5.06
CA GLY A 28 17.16 9.37 -4.88
C GLY A 28 16.62 8.82 -6.18
N THR A 29 16.56 9.62 -7.26
CA THR A 29 16.12 9.12 -8.58
C THR A 29 17.13 8.18 -9.22
N TYR A 30 18.44 8.42 -9.01
CA TYR A 30 19.51 7.51 -9.45
C TYR A 30 19.46 6.18 -8.72
N THR A 31 19.38 6.23 -7.40
CA THR A 31 19.28 5.03 -6.56
C THR A 31 17.99 4.27 -6.83
N PHE A 32 16.89 4.96 -7.17
CA PHE A 32 15.65 4.31 -7.60
C PHE A 32 15.81 3.56 -8.93
N LEU A 33 16.43 4.17 -9.95
CA LEU A 33 16.56 3.58 -11.28
C LEU A 33 17.69 2.55 -11.40
N PHE A 34 18.79 2.72 -10.68
CA PHE A 34 20.01 1.93 -10.82
C PHE A 34 20.45 1.31 -9.48
N VAL A 35 21.09 0.16 -9.53
CA VAL A 35 21.72 -0.44 -8.34
C VAL A 35 23.08 0.23 -8.14
N PRO A 36 23.40 0.75 -6.95
CA PRO A 36 24.72 1.31 -6.69
C PRO A 36 25.81 0.24 -6.87
N GLY A 37 26.72 0.45 -7.83
CA GLY A 37 27.79 -0.50 -8.16
C GLY A 37 28.95 -0.56 -7.15
N HIS A 38 28.76 -0.11 -5.92
CA HIS A 38 29.80 -0.09 -4.89
C HIS A 38 29.78 -1.43 -4.16
N THR A 39 30.77 -2.28 -4.39
CA THR A 39 30.96 -3.51 -3.59
C THR A 39 31.92 -3.22 -2.44
N THR A 40 31.67 -3.80 -1.26
CA THR A 40 32.63 -3.70 -0.15
C THR A 40 33.89 -4.49 -0.47
N HIS A 41 34.99 -3.77 -0.73
CA HIS A 41 36.27 -4.37 -1.10
C HIS A 41 37.07 -4.90 0.11
N ASN A 42 37.02 -4.24 1.28
CA ASN A 42 37.76 -4.64 2.49
C ASN A 42 36.96 -4.41 3.78
N GLY A 43 37.22 -5.21 4.83
CA GLY A 43 36.86 -4.92 6.22
C GLY A 43 35.61 -5.58 6.81
N THR A 44 34.79 -6.30 6.02
CA THR A 44 33.57 -6.95 6.53
C THR A 44 33.72 -8.47 6.62
N HIS A 45 33.42 -9.03 7.79
CA HIS A 45 33.52 -10.48 8.08
C HIS A 45 32.43 -11.31 7.37
N ILE A 46 31.29 -10.70 7.06
CA ILE A 46 30.17 -11.32 6.34
C ILE A 46 29.83 -10.42 5.16
N LYS A 47 29.85 -10.98 3.96
CA LYS A 47 29.37 -10.33 2.74
C LYS A 47 28.04 -10.97 2.38
N ASP A 48 26.98 -10.19 2.47
CA ASP A 48 25.63 -10.64 2.09
C ASP A 48 25.26 -10.05 0.72
N GLY A 49 24.53 -10.83 -0.08
CA GLY A 49 23.96 -10.41 -1.36
C GLY A 49 22.59 -9.76 -1.21
N ILE A 50 22.05 -9.71 0.01
CA ILE A 50 20.78 -9.03 0.31
C ILE A 50 21.03 -7.51 0.31
N ASP A 51 20.53 -6.87 -0.74
CA ASP A 51 20.47 -5.42 -0.85
C ASP A 51 19.09 -4.92 -0.36
N LEU A 52 19.06 -3.82 0.40
CA LEU A 52 17.83 -3.22 0.92
C LEU A 52 16.85 -2.93 -0.22
N LYS A 53 17.35 -2.43 -1.35
CA LYS A 53 16.56 -2.17 -2.57
C LYS A 53 15.87 -3.43 -3.08
N ARG A 54 16.62 -4.53 -3.21
CA ARG A 54 16.08 -5.82 -3.66
C ARG A 54 14.99 -6.30 -2.70
N THR A 55 15.23 -6.22 -1.40
CA THR A 55 14.27 -6.62 -0.38
C THR A 55 12.98 -5.80 -0.48
N MET A 56 13.07 -4.47 -0.61
CA MET A 56 11.89 -3.59 -0.69
C MET A 56 11.09 -3.82 -1.98
N ILE A 57 11.74 -3.98 -3.13
CA ILE A 57 11.06 -4.29 -4.40
C ILE A 57 10.35 -5.65 -4.33
N MET A 58 10.98 -6.67 -3.74
CA MET A 58 10.35 -7.98 -3.56
C MET A 58 9.10 -7.90 -2.67
N VAL A 59 9.12 -7.04 -1.65
CA VAL A 59 7.92 -6.78 -0.83
C VAL A 59 6.84 -6.06 -1.63
N VAL A 60 7.18 -5.05 -2.43
CA VAL A 60 6.20 -4.39 -3.31
C VAL A 60 5.58 -5.40 -4.29
N LEU A 61 6.40 -6.28 -4.89
CA LEU A 61 5.93 -7.34 -5.78
C LEU A 61 5.00 -8.33 -5.06
N ALA A 62 5.28 -8.67 -3.81
CA ALA A 62 4.41 -9.52 -2.99
C ALA A 62 3.03 -8.88 -2.72
N LEU A 63 2.93 -7.55 -2.74
CA LEU A 63 1.67 -6.82 -2.54
C LEU A 63 0.84 -6.69 -3.82
N VAL A 64 1.44 -6.88 -5.01
CA VAL A 64 0.75 -6.74 -6.30
C VAL A 64 -0.47 -7.67 -6.46
N PRO A 65 -0.41 -8.97 -6.09
CA PRO A 65 -1.58 -9.84 -6.18
C PRO A 65 -2.76 -9.34 -5.34
N ALA A 66 -2.49 -8.87 -4.12
CA ALA A 66 -3.51 -8.30 -3.24
C ALA A 66 -4.08 -6.99 -3.79
N LEU A 67 -3.23 -6.12 -4.38
CA LEU A 67 -3.67 -4.89 -5.04
C LEU A 67 -4.59 -5.17 -6.23
N LEU A 68 -4.20 -6.09 -7.11
CA LEU A 68 -4.98 -6.43 -8.31
C LEU A 68 -6.34 -7.04 -7.95
N PHE A 69 -6.35 -7.95 -6.96
CA PHE A 69 -7.59 -8.50 -6.45
C PHE A 69 -8.45 -7.43 -5.78
N GLY A 70 -7.84 -6.54 -4.99
CA GLY A 70 -8.51 -5.41 -4.37
C GLY A 70 -9.20 -4.50 -5.38
N ILE A 71 -8.48 -4.10 -6.43
CA ILE A 71 -9.02 -3.32 -7.55
C ILE A 71 -10.26 -4.02 -8.14
N TYR A 72 -10.15 -5.32 -8.42
CA TYR A 72 -11.26 -6.07 -8.98
C TYR A 72 -12.46 -6.16 -8.01
N ASN A 73 -12.21 -6.42 -6.73
CA ASN A 73 -13.27 -6.55 -5.72
C ASN A 73 -13.99 -5.21 -5.49
N VAL A 74 -13.28 -4.08 -5.46
CA VAL A 74 -13.90 -2.75 -5.37
C VAL A 74 -14.90 -2.51 -6.50
N GLY A 75 -14.52 -2.87 -7.72
CA GLY A 75 -15.44 -2.83 -8.85
C GLY A 75 -16.60 -3.81 -8.72
N HIS A 76 -16.32 -5.04 -8.29
CA HIS A 76 -17.35 -6.04 -8.09
C HIS A 76 -18.42 -5.59 -7.09
N GLN A 77 -18.01 -5.04 -5.93
CA GLN A 77 -18.93 -4.51 -4.93
C GLN A 77 -19.74 -3.32 -5.46
N HIS A 78 -19.17 -2.46 -6.30
CA HIS A 78 -19.90 -1.38 -6.95
C HIS A 78 -21.03 -1.92 -7.85
N PHE A 79 -20.72 -2.87 -8.75
CA PHE A 79 -21.70 -3.43 -9.67
C PHE A 79 -22.76 -4.32 -8.97
N LEU A 80 -22.40 -4.93 -7.84
CA LEU A 80 -23.37 -5.57 -6.96
C LEU A 80 -24.31 -4.55 -6.31
N ALA A 81 -23.78 -3.42 -5.84
CA ALA A 81 -24.57 -2.37 -5.20
C ALA A 81 -25.53 -1.65 -6.16
N THR A 82 -25.17 -1.55 -7.45
CA THR A 82 -26.00 -0.92 -8.49
C THR A 82 -26.95 -1.91 -9.19
N GLY A 83 -26.86 -3.21 -8.90
CA GLY A 83 -27.76 -4.23 -9.41
C GLY A 83 -27.48 -4.70 -10.83
N GLN A 84 -26.35 -4.29 -11.40
CA GLN A 84 -25.92 -4.70 -12.74
C GLN A 84 -25.34 -6.11 -12.75
N VAL A 85 -24.93 -6.62 -11.58
CA VAL A 85 -24.43 -7.98 -11.37
C VAL A 85 -25.21 -8.61 -10.21
N VAL A 86 -25.61 -9.88 -10.36
CA VAL A 86 -26.33 -10.64 -9.33
C VAL A 86 -25.35 -11.48 -8.51
N LEU A 87 -25.63 -11.67 -7.21
CA LEU A 87 -24.89 -12.59 -6.34
C LEU A 87 -24.94 -14.01 -6.94
N GLY A 88 -23.83 -14.49 -7.51
CA GLY A 88 -23.73 -15.80 -8.18
C GLY A 88 -23.34 -15.75 -9.66
N ASP A 89 -23.21 -14.56 -10.23
CA ASP A 89 -22.75 -14.41 -11.60
C ASP A 89 -21.25 -14.75 -11.73
N HIS A 90 -20.85 -15.35 -12.85
CA HIS A 90 -19.49 -15.83 -13.04
C HIS A 90 -18.47 -14.66 -12.91
N VAL A 91 -17.31 -14.94 -12.31
CA VAL A 91 -16.17 -14.00 -12.13
C VAL A 91 -15.85 -13.21 -13.42
N CYS A 92 -16.12 -13.81 -14.58
CA CYS A 92 -15.89 -13.24 -15.90
C CYS A 92 -16.92 -12.19 -16.36
N ASN A 93 -18.13 -12.12 -15.79
CA ASN A 93 -19.09 -11.12 -16.22
C ASN A 93 -18.60 -9.72 -15.84
N LEU A 94 -18.60 -8.83 -16.83
CA LEU A 94 -18.13 -7.45 -16.72
C LEU A 94 -16.71 -7.32 -16.12
N PHE A 95 -15.84 -8.31 -16.35
CA PHE A 95 -14.50 -8.35 -15.74
C PHE A 95 -13.72 -7.05 -15.94
N TRP A 96 -13.67 -6.57 -17.19
CA TRP A 96 -13.01 -5.30 -17.51
C TRP A 96 -13.72 -4.08 -16.92
N GLY A 97 -15.06 -4.09 -16.86
CA GLY A 97 -15.83 -3.01 -16.21
C GLY A 97 -15.51 -2.90 -14.72
N LYS A 98 -15.52 -4.04 -14.01
CA LYS A 98 -15.13 -4.17 -12.59
C LYS A 98 -13.72 -3.66 -12.37
N PHE A 99 -12.77 -4.13 -13.18
CA PHE A 99 -11.38 -3.75 -13.05
C PHE A 99 -11.15 -2.25 -13.32
N ILE A 100 -11.76 -1.69 -14.37
CA ILE A 100 -11.62 -0.27 -14.72
C ILE A 100 -12.20 0.62 -13.62
N PHE A 101 -13.41 0.33 -13.13
CA PHE A 101 -14.01 1.11 -12.05
C PHE A 101 -13.16 1.08 -10.78
N GLY A 102 -12.73 -0.10 -10.38
CA GLY A 102 -11.83 -0.26 -9.23
C GLY A 102 -10.51 0.49 -9.42
N ALA A 103 -9.92 0.42 -10.62
CA ALA A 103 -8.66 1.09 -10.92
C ALA A 103 -8.82 2.61 -10.85
N MET A 104 -9.93 3.16 -11.36
CA MET A 104 -10.22 4.60 -11.26
C MET A 104 -10.31 5.08 -9.81
N LYS A 105 -10.73 4.24 -8.86
CA LYS A 105 -10.84 4.59 -7.44
C LYS A 105 -9.56 4.34 -6.65
N VAL A 106 -8.91 3.20 -6.88
CA VAL A 106 -7.73 2.77 -6.12
C VAL A 106 -6.45 3.45 -6.60
N LEU A 107 -6.26 3.63 -7.91
CA LEU A 107 -5.01 4.21 -8.44
C LEU A 107 -4.76 5.65 -7.93
N PRO A 108 -5.76 6.56 -7.85
CA PRO A 108 -5.54 7.87 -7.25
C PRO A 108 -5.07 7.82 -5.79
N LEU A 109 -5.58 6.88 -4.99
CA LEU A 109 -5.14 6.69 -3.60
C LEU A 109 -3.66 6.28 -3.55
N VAL A 110 -3.27 5.34 -4.42
CA VAL A 110 -1.87 4.90 -4.56
C VAL A 110 -0.98 6.06 -4.98
N ILE A 111 -1.37 6.80 -6.03
CA ILE A 111 -0.60 7.93 -6.56
C ILE A 111 -0.42 9.01 -5.49
N VAL A 112 -1.48 9.38 -4.78
CA VAL A 112 -1.42 10.42 -3.74
C VAL A 112 -0.55 9.98 -2.56
N SER A 113 -0.70 8.73 -2.09
CA SER A 113 0.15 8.16 -1.04
C SER A 113 1.64 8.23 -1.40
N TYR A 114 1.99 7.81 -2.61
CA TYR A 114 3.37 7.87 -3.10
C TYR A 114 3.88 9.29 -3.28
N ALA A 115 3.12 10.14 -3.99
CA ALA A 115 3.54 11.49 -4.32
C ALA A 115 3.79 12.32 -3.06
N VAL A 116 2.88 12.23 -2.08
CA VAL A 116 2.95 13.01 -0.86
C VAL A 116 4.02 12.47 0.08
N GLY A 117 4.07 11.15 0.30
CA GLY A 117 5.02 10.58 1.24
C GLY A 117 6.46 10.62 0.74
N LEU A 118 6.72 10.31 -0.53
CA LEU A 118 8.04 10.52 -1.13
C LEU A 118 8.39 12.00 -1.15
N GLY A 119 7.42 12.88 -1.47
CA GLY A 119 7.62 14.33 -1.44
C GLY A 119 8.12 14.85 -0.10
N VAL A 120 7.53 14.40 1.00
CA VAL A 120 7.99 14.74 2.37
C VAL A 120 9.38 14.17 2.63
N GLU A 121 9.63 12.91 2.26
CA GLU A 121 10.94 12.29 2.45
C GLU A 121 12.05 13.00 1.66
N PHE A 122 11.79 13.45 0.43
CA PHE A 122 12.73 14.26 -0.34
C PHE A 122 13.07 15.58 0.38
N VAL A 123 12.08 16.23 1.00
CA VAL A 123 12.30 17.46 1.77
C VAL A 123 13.15 17.20 3.01
N PHE A 124 12.83 16.17 3.79
CA PHE A 124 13.59 15.84 5.01
C PHE A 124 15.00 15.33 4.71
N ALA A 125 15.18 14.53 3.65
CA ALA A 125 16.51 14.09 3.20
C ALA A 125 17.39 15.29 2.79
N ALA A 126 16.81 16.31 2.15
CA ALA A 126 17.55 17.53 1.81
C ALA A 126 17.93 18.38 3.03
N ILE A 127 17.09 18.41 4.07
CA ILE A 127 17.36 19.11 5.33
C ILE A 127 18.46 18.38 6.12
N ASN A 128 18.31 17.07 6.26
CA ASN A 128 19.19 16.22 7.08
C ASN A 128 20.45 15.76 6.34
N LYS A 129 20.58 16.04 5.04
CA LYS A 129 21.70 15.69 4.15
C LYS A 129 22.05 14.19 4.15
N HIS A 130 21.06 13.32 4.29
CA HIS A 130 21.24 11.87 4.14
C HIS A 130 20.72 11.38 2.79
N ALA A 131 21.20 10.22 2.35
CA ALA A 131 20.70 9.55 1.16
C ALA A 131 19.23 9.15 1.37
N ILE A 132 18.45 9.16 0.28
CA ILE A 132 17.04 8.74 0.31
C ILE A 132 16.99 7.23 0.37
N GLN A 133 16.18 6.71 1.28
CA GLN A 133 16.01 5.29 1.44
C GLN A 133 14.73 4.82 0.77
N GLU A 134 14.78 3.64 0.16
CA GLU A 134 13.63 3.08 -0.57
C GLU A 134 12.52 2.52 0.33
N GLY A 135 12.69 2.59 1.66
CA GLY A 135 11.76 2.00 2.62
C GLY A 135 10.34 2.57 2.55
N PHE A 136 10.16 3.81 2.09
CA PHE A 136 8.81 4.34 1.88
C PHE A 136 8.08 3.71 0.70
N LEU A 137 8.78 3.04 -0.25
CA LEU A 137 8.11 2.41 -1.38
C LEU A 137 7.09 1.35 -0.94
N VAL A 138 7.40 0.63 0.12
CA VAL A 138 6.50 -0.36 0.72
C VAL A 138 5.35 0.32 1.46
N SER A 139 5.65 1.33 2.28
CA SER A 139 4.63 2.07 3.05
C SER A 139 3.64 2.79 2.13
N GLY A 140 4.12 3.38 1.04
CA GLY A 140 3.31 4.03 0.02
C GLY A 140 2.29 3.11 -0.63
N MET A 141 2.62 1.82 -0.81
CA MET A 141 1.68 0.79 -1.29
C MET A 141 0.75 0.29 -0.18
N LEU A 142 1.25 0.10 1.04
CA LEU A 142 0.45 -0.43 2.14
C LEU A 142 -0.66 0.54 2.58
N ILE A 143 -0.40 1.85 2.59
CA ILE A 143 -1.38 2.88 2.97
C ILE A 143 -2.71 2.72 2.22
N PRO A 144 -2.78 2.76 0.87
CA PRO A 144 -4.04 2.62 0.15
C PRO A 144 -4.68 1.23 0.34
N LEU A 145 -3.88 0.17 0.51
CA LEU A 145 -4.40 -1.19 0.74
C LEU A 145 -5.16 -1.33 2.06
N ILE A 146 -4.81 -0.54 3.07
CA ILE A 146 -5.46 -0.55 4.38
C ILE A 146 -6.47 0.59 4.55
N MET A 147 -6.95 1.21 3.47
CA MET A 147 -7.95 2.29 3.54
C MET A 147 -9.26 1.86 2.87
N PRO A 148 -10.40 2.43 3.32
CA PRO A 148 -11.64 2.39 2.57
C PRO A 148 -11.49 3.09 1.21
N VAL A 149 -12.32 2.69 0.24
CA VAL A 149 -12.25 3.16 -1.15
C VAL A 149 -12.67 4.61 -1.30
N ASP A 150 -13.65 5.06 -0.51
CA ASP A 150 -14.23 6.40 -0.61
C ASP A 150 -13.57 7.43 0.33
N VAL A 151 -12.39 7.11 0.89
CA VAL A 151 -11.62 8.10 1.63
C VAL A 151 -11.20 9.24 0.69
N PRO A 152 -11.52 10.50 1.02
CA PRO A 152 -11.10 11.65 0.20
C PRO A 152 -9.57 11.70 0.04
N LEU A 153 -9.10 11.98 -1.17
CA LEU A 153 -7.67 12.00 -1.50
C LEU A 153 -6.85 12.96 -0.62
N TRP A 154 -7.43 14.10 -0.26
CA TRP A 154 -6.76 15.07 0.61
C TRP A 154 -6.55 14.55 2.04
N MET A 155 -7.47 13.71 2.55
CA MET A 155 -7.33 13.10 3.88
C MET A 155 -6.16 12.13 3.88
N VAL A 156 -6.04 11.31 2.82
CA VAL A 156 -4.89 10.41 2.63
C VAL A 156 -3.59 11.20 2.54
N ALA A 157 -3.58 12.34 1.83
CA ALA A 157 -2.41 13.21 1.75
C ALA A 157 -1.99 13.71 3.14
N VAL A 158 -2.90 14.37 3.88
CA VAL A 158 -2.60 14.93 5.21
C VAL A 158 -2.17 13.85 6.19
N ALA A 159 -2.84 12.71 6.20
CA ALA A 159 -2.51 11.60 7.08
C ALA A 159 -1.13 10.99 6.75
N THR A 160 -0.80 10.87 5.46
CA THR A 160 0.51 10.39 5.01
C THR A 160 1.61 11.37 5.44
N ILE A 161 1.39 12.69 5.30
CA ILE A 161 2.35 13.70 5.79
C ILE A 161 2.57 13.53 7.28
N PHE A 162 1.48 13.46 8.06
CA PHE A 162 1.57 13.28 9.51
C PHE A 162 2.35 12.02 9.89
N ALA A 163 2.02 10.88 9.26
CA ALA A 163 2.66 9.61 9.57
C ALA A 163 4.14 9.56 9.17
N VAL A 164 4.52 10.15 8.03
CA VAL A 164 5.93 10.22 7.60
C VAL A 164 6.71 11.14 8.52
N VAL A 165 6.22 12.34 8.80
CA VAL A 165 6.92 13.31 9.66
C VAL A 165 7.06 12.76 11.08
N ILE A 166 5.94 12.41 11.72
CA ILE A 166 5.92 12.03 13.14
C ILE A 166 6.36 10.58 13.35
N GLY A 167 5.94 9.66 12.48
CA GLY A 167 6.18 8.23 12.65
C GLY A 167 7.55 7.76 12.14
N LYS A 168 8.22 8.53 11.28
CA LYS A 168 9.49 8.14 10.65
C LYS A 168 10.57 9.21 10.76
N GLU A 169 10.34 10.42 10.25
CA GLU A 169 11.41 11.43 10.13
C GLU A 169 11.87 12.00 11.48
N VAL A 170 10.95 12.20 12.43
CA VAL A 170 11.29 12.64 13.81
C VAL A 170 12.23 11.65 14.51
N PHE A 171 12.19 10.37 14.16
CA PHE A 171 13.04 9.33 14.74
C PHE A 171 14.36 9.11 13.97
N GLY A 172 14.66 9.95 12.97
CA GLY A 172 15.89 9.86 12.19
C GLY A 172 15.76 9.07 10.89
N GLY A 173 14.54 8.80 10.42
CA GLY A 173 14.28 8.26 9.09
C GLY A 173 14.18 6.73 9.02
N THR A 174 14.38 6.17 7.82
CA THR A 174 14.21 4.74 7.55
C THR A 174 15.23 3.89 8.33
N GLY A 175 14.74 2.84 9.00
CA GLY A 175 15.55 1.93 9.83
C GLY A 175 15.58 2.29 11.32
N MET A 176 15.17 3.52 11.67
CA MET A 176 15.04 4.01 13.05
C MET A 176 13.57 4.23 13.45
N ASN A 177 12.63 4.01 12.54
CA ASN A 177 11.21 4.21 12.79
C ASN A 177 10.66 3.17 13.78
N VAL A 178 10.25 3.63 14.95
CA VAL A 178 9.69 2.78 16.02
C VAL A 178 8.36 2.16 15.61
N LEU A 179 7.58 2.88 14.80
CA LEU A 179 6.24 2.48 14.37
C LEU A 179 6.18 2.25 12.86
N ASN A 180 5.23 1.40 12.45
CA ASN A 180 4.91 1.21 11.04
C ASN A 180 4.16 2.44 10.51
N VAL A 181 4.76 3.14 9.54
CA VAL A 181 4.21 4.38 8.97
C VAL A 181 2.81 4.17 8.40
N ALA A 182 2.54 3.07 7.69
CA ALA A 182 1.22 2.80 7.14
C ALA A 182 0.17 2.66 8.24
N LEU A 183 0.48 1.93 9.32
CA LEU A 183 -0.43 1.77 10.46
C LEU A 183 -0.66 3.09 11.21
N VAL A 184 0.37 3.95 11.32
CA VAL A 184 0.23 5.30 11.88
C VAL A 184 -0.71 6.15 11.02
N THR A 185 -0.61 6.07 9.69
CA THR A 185 -1.54 6.74 8.76
C THR A 185 -2.98 6.30 9.02
N ARG A 186 -3.21 4.99 9.15
CA ARG A 186 -4.55 4.43 9.45
C ARG A 186 -5.06 4.86 10.82
N ALA A 187 -4.22 4.82 11.86
CA ALA A 187 -4.59 5.27 13.20
C ALA A 187 -4.97 6.75 13.22
N PHE A 188 -4.19 7.61 12.56
CA PHE A 188 -4.50 9.03 12.45
C PHE A 188 -5.86 9.28 11.81
N LEU A 189 -6.13 8.66 10.66
CA LEU A 189 -7.43 8.80 10.00
C LEU A 189 -8.58 8.23 10.81
N PHE A 190 -8.35 7.10 11.50
CA PHE A 190 -9.36 6.47 12.34
C PHE A 190 -9.83 7.39 13.47
N PHE A 191 -8.90 8.07 14.16
CA PHE A 191 -9.26 8.98 15.26
C PHE A 191 -9.67 10.37 14.79
N ALA A 192 -9.07 10.90 13.72
CA ALA A 192 -9.37 12.24 13.23
C ALA A 192 -10.67 12.30 12.40
N TYR A 193 -10.96 11.25 11.63
CA TYR A 193 -12.08 11.21 10.68
C TYR A 193 -12.85 9.88 10.73
N PRO A 194 -13.43 9.51 11.89
CA PRO A 194 -14.07 8.22 12.09
C PRO A 194 -15.22 7.96 11.11
N THR A 195 -16.00 8.98 10.74
CA THR A 195 -17.14 8.86 9.81
C THR A 195 -16.74 8.46 8.38
N LYS A 196 -15.47 8.62 8.01
CA LYS A 196 -14.94 8.25 6.69
C LYS A 196 -14.08 6.98 6.74
N MET A 197 -13.75 6.50 7.93
CA MET A 197 -12.97 5.29 8.19
C MET A 197 -13.80 4.13 8.72
N SER A 198 -15.00 4.39 9.18
CA SER A 198 -15.87 3.41 9.85
C SER A 198 -17.33 3.63 9.46
N GLY A 199 -18.11 2.56 9.55
CA GLY A 199 -19.53 2.51 9.15
C GLY A 199 -19.75 1.58 7.96
N ASP A 200 -21.01 1.50 7.52
CA ASP A 200 -21.47 0.48 6.57
C ASP A 200 -21.45 0.97 5.11
N GLN A 201 -21.14 2.24 4.86
CA GLN A 201 -21.16 2.83 3.51
C GLN A 201 -19.77 3.16 2.97
N VAL A 202 -18.72 3.09 3.80
CA VAL A 202 -17.37 3.54 3.41
C VAL A 202 -16.60 2.50 2.59
N TRP A 203 -17.06 1.24 2.61
CA TRP A 203 -16.39 0.09 2.00
C TRP A 203 -16.84 -0.20 0.57
N VAL A 204 -17.97 0.38 0.13
CA VAL A 204 -18.53 0.18 -1.21
C VAL A 204 -18.75 1.52 -1.89
N SER A 205 -18.02 1.77 -2.98
CA SER A 205 -18.14 3.02 -3.73
C SER A 205 -19.29 2.95 -4.74
N LEU A 206 -20.25 3.87 -4.62
CA LEU A 206 -21.39 3.98 -5.54
C LEU A 206 -21.12 4.81 -6.79
N GLY A 207 -19.96 5.49 -6.89
CA GLY A 207 -19.56 6.19 -8.13
C GLY A 207 -20.49 7.33 -8.59
N GLY A 208 -21.48 7.73 -7.80
CA GLY A 208 -22.52 8.69 -8.18
C GLY A 208 -23.85 8.05 -8.59
N GLU A 209 -23.92 6.72 -8.67
CA GLU A 209 -25.15 5.95 -8.92
C GLU A 209 -25.91 5.68 -7.61
N LYS A 210 -27.22 5.40 -7.70
CA LYS A 210 -28.02 5.02 -6.54
C LYS A 210 -27.86 3.52 -6.27
N ALA A 211 -27.62 3.17 -5.01
CA ALA A 211 -27.67 1.79 -4.58
C ALA A 211 -29.10 1.23 -4.76
N ILE A 212 -29.21 -0.09 -4.99
CA ILE A 212 -30.49 -0.79 -4.90
C ILE A 212 -31.05 -0.61 -3.48
N ASP A 213 -32.37 -0.46 -3.38
CA ASP A 213 -33.07 -0.37 -2.11
C ASP A 213 -32.79 -1.63 -1.27
N GLY A 214 -32.22 -1.44 -0.06
CA GLY A 214 -31.81 -2.52 0.84
C GLY A 214 -30.35 -3.01 0.71
N PHE A 215 -29.52 -2.46 -0.17
CA PHE A 215 -28.09 -2.81 -0.20
C PHE A 215 -27.33 -2.15 0.96
N SER A 216 -26.81 -2.97 1.88
CA SER A 216 -25.91 -2.54 2.95
C SER A 216 -24.46 -2.88 2.57
N GLY A 217 -23.56 -1.89 2.59
CA GLY A 217 -22.11 -2.11 2.40
C GLY A 217 -21.38 -2.51 3.67
N ALA A 218 -22.12 -2.97 4.69
CA ALA A 218 -21.57 -3.39 5.97
C ALA A 218 -20.55 -4.53 5.79
N THR A 219 -19.46 -4.45 6.55
CA THR A 219 -18.46 -5.52 6.55
C THR A 219 -19.05 -6.79 7.17
N PRO A 220 -18.54 -7.98 6.81
CA PRO A 220 -18.95 -9.25 7.43
C PRO A 220 -18.95 -9.20 8.96
N LEU A 221 -17.96 -8.51 9.55
CA LEU A 221 -17.86 -8.36 10.99
C LEU A 221 -18.87 -7.34 11.54
N GLY A 222 -19.17 -6.26 10.81
CA GLY A 222 -20.25 -5.34 11.16
C GLY A 222 -21.61 -6.03 11.18
N ASN A 223 -21.86 -6.89 10.19
CA ASN A 223 -23.06 -7.73 10.13
C ASN A 223 -23.11 -8.76 11.27
N ALA A 224 -21.99 -9.37 11.63
CA ALA A 224 -21.92 -10.31 12.75
C ALA A 224 -22.32 -9.67 14.09
N VAL A 225 -21.95 -8.41 14.30
CA VAL A 225 -22.31 -7.65 15.52
C VAL A 225 -23.81 -7.34 15.56
N GLN A 226 -24.44 -7.06 14.41
CA GLN A 226 -25.86 -6.70 14.35
C GLN A 226 -26.80 -7.91 14.26
N GLY A 227 -26.40 -8.97 13.54
CA GLY A 227 -27.24 -10.11 13.17
C GLY A 227 -26.74 -11.48 13.63
N GLY A 228 -25.62 -11.54 14.36
CA GLY A 228 -25.04 -12.81 14.84
C GLY A 228 -24.28 -13.59 13.77
N VAL A 229 -23.90 -14.83 14.10
CA VAL A 229 -23.02 -15.69 13.25
C VAL A 229 -23.68 -16.05 11.91
N ASP A 230 -25.01 -16.09 11.86
CA ASP A 230 -25.78 -16.42 10.65
C ASP A 230 -25.74 -15.30 9.59
N ALA A 231 -25.34 -14.09 9.97
CA ALA A 231 -25.15 -12.95 9.07
C ALA A 231 -23.74 -12.88 8.45
N ILE A 232 -22.87 -13.85 8.77
CA ILE A 232 -21.51 -13.93 8.22
C ILE A 232 -21.56 -14.65 6.86
N PRO A 233 -20.90 -14.11 5.80
CA PRO A 233 -20.77 -14.79 4.52
C PRO A 233 -20.16 -16.18 4.67
N SER A 234 -20.35 -17.03 3.66
CA SER A 234 -19.76 -18.36 3.68
C SER A 234 -18.23 -18.28 3.85
N LEU A 235 -17.64 -19.27 4.53
CA LEU A 235 -16.18 -19.35 4.70
C LEU A 235 -15.46 -19.32 3.34
N MET A 236 -16.06 -19.95 2.33
CA MET A 236 -15.51 -19.99 0.97
C MET A 236 -15.49 -18.59 0.34
N ASP A 237 -16.56 -17.80 0.50
CA ASP A 237 -16.63 -16.43 -0.01
C ASP A 237 -15.63 -15.50 0.70
N SER A 238 -15.39 -15.75 1.99
CA SER A 238 -14.40 -15.02 2.79
C SER A 238 -12.95 -15.38 2.41
N ILE A 239 -12.69 -16.64 2.04
CA ILE A 239 -11.37 -17.09 1.58
C ILE A 239 -11.07 -16.56 0.18
N ILE A 240 -12.04 -16.66 -0.74
CA ILE A 240 -11.91 -16.16 -2.11
C ILE A 240 -11.82 -14.63 -2.11
N GLY A 241 -12.65 -13.98 -1.29
CA GLY A 241 -12.57 -12.57 -0.95
C GLY A 241 -13.61 -11.67 -1.59
N PHE A 242 -14.78 -12.20 -1.93
CA PHE A 242 -15.91 -11.45 -2.47
C PHE A 242 -16.72 -10.73 -1.38
N ILE A 243 -16.01 -10.06 -0.47
CA ILE A 243 -16.59 -9.38 0.69
C ILE A 243 -16.25 -7.88 0.67
N PRO A 244 -17.10 -7.01 1.22
CA PRO A 244 -16.78 -5.61 1.43
C PRO A 244 -15.73 -5.46 2.54
N GLY A 245 -14.72 -4.61 2.31
CA GLY A 245 -13.62 -4.36 3.25
C GLY A 245 -12.56 -3.41 2.69
N SER A 246 -11.45 -3.28 3.40
CA SER A 246 -10.27 -2.53 2.94
C SER A 246 -9.70 -3.15 1.66
N ILE A 247 -9.18 -2.33 0.75
CA ILE A 247 -8.78 -2.75 -0.60
C ILE A 247 -7.88 -3.99 -0.61
N GLY A 248 -6.92 -4.09 0.32
CA GLY A 248 -5.95 -5.18 0.37
C GLY A 248 -6.25 -6.32 1.33
N GLU A 249 -7.35 -6.29 2.10
CA GLU A 249 -7.62 -7.29 3.15
C GLU A 249 -8.61 -8.38 2.71
N THR A 250 -9.30 -8.18 1.59
CA THR A 250 -10.51 -8.95 1.28
C THR A 250 -10.24 -10.40 0.87
N SER A 251 -9.10 -10.72 0.25
CA SER A 251 -8.79 -12.09 -0.21
C SER A 251 -7.61 -12.72 0.51
N VAL A 252 -7.90 -13.80 1.24
CA VAL A 252 -6.88 -14.62 1.91
C VAL A 252 -5.95 -15.27 0.88
N ILE A 253 -6.47 -15.70 -0.27
CA ILE A 253 -5.66 -16.32 -1.32
C ILE A 253 -4.64 -15.34 -1.89
N ALA A 254 -5.07 -14.12 -2.22
CA ALA A 254 -4.19 -13.10 -2.80
C ALA A 254 -3.09 -12.66 -1.81
N ILE A 255 -3.45 -12.49 -0.54
CA ILE A 255 -2.47 -12.19 0.53
C ILE A 255 -1.55 -13.38 0.77
N GLY A 256 -2.08 -14.60 0.77
CA GLY A 256 -1.33 -15.84 0.95
C GLY A 256 -0.29 -16.08 -0.14
N LEU A 257 -0.58 -15.73 -1.39
CA LEU A 257 0.39 -15.77 -2.49
C LEU A 257 1.56 -14.80 -2.25
N GLY A 258 1.26 -13.58 -1.78
CA GLY A 258 2.28 -12.61 -1.39
C GLY A 258 3.12 -13.09 -0.20
N ALA A 259 2.47 -13.63 0.84
CA ALA A 259 3.13 -14.19 2.01
C ALA A 259 4.05 -15.36 1.64
N LEU A 260 3.58 -16.27 0.76
CA LEU A 260 4.37 -17.39 0.26
C LEU A 260 5.63 -16.91 -0.47
N LEU A 261 5.52 -15.89 -1.33
CA LEU A 261 6.67 -15.30 -2.01
C LEU A 261 7.69 -14.75 -1.01
N LEU A 262 7.25 -14.04 0.02
CA LEU A 262 8.13 -13.51 1.06
C LEU A 262 8.82 -14.59 1.89
N VAL A 263 8.12 -15.68 2.18
CA VAL A 263 8.68 -16.82 2.93
C VAL A 263 9.70 -17.58 2.08
N ILE A 264 9.38 -17.87 0.81
CA ILE A 264 10.29 -18.57 -0.11
C ILE A 264 11.58 -17.77 -0.32
N THR A 265 11.47 -16.45 -0.39
CA THR A 265 12.61 -15.55 -0.61
C THR A 265 13.42 -15.26 0.66
N GLY A 266 12.98 -15.78 1.82
CA GLY A 266 13.67 -15.61 3.11
C GLY A 266 13.54 -14.21 3.71
N ILE A 267 12.72 -13.32 3.12
CA ILE A 267 12.47 -11.96 3.63
C ILE A 267 11.44 -12.01 4.76
N GLY A 268 10.40 -12.83 4.60
CA GLY A 268 9.34 -13.00 5.58
C GLY A 268 9.66 -14.08 6.61
N SER A 269 9.50 -13.78 7.89
CA SER A 269 9.71 -14.75 8.96
C SER A 269 8.45 -15.57 9.25
N LEU A 270 8.50 -16.87 8.98
CA LEU A 270 7.41 -17.80 9.29
C LEU A 270 7.08 -17.83 10.80
N ARG A 271 8.09 -17.62 11.65
CA ARG A 271 7.94 -17.62 13.11
C ARG A 271 6.95 -16.56 13.60
N ILE A 272 7.05 -15.33 13.07
CA ILE A 272 6.17 -14.22 13.44
C ILE A 272 4.74 -14.47 12.94
N MET A 273 4.61 -15.02 11.72
CA MET A 273 3.29 -15.33 11.16
C MET A 273 2.59 -16.39 12.00
N LEU A 274 3.27 -17.50 12.30
CA LEU A 274 2.71 -18.58 13.11
C LEU A 274 2.46 -18.18 14.56
N SER A 275 3.30 -17.33 15.16
CA SER A 275 3.04 -16.85 16.52
C SER A 275 1.76 -16.03 16.60
N MET A 276 1.48 -15.20 15.59
CA MET A 276 0.21 -14.46 15.52
C MET A 276 -1.02 -15.37 15.39
N PHE A 277 -0.88 -16.52 14.71
CA PHE A 277 -1.96 -17.52 14.62
C PHE A 277 -2.14 -18.32 15.90
N ALA A 278 -1.07 -18.57 16.65
CA ALA A 278 -1.13 -19.32 17.90
C ALA A 278 -1.71 -18.51 19.06
N GLY A 279 -1.53 -17.18 19.05
CA GLY A 279 -1.94 -16.27 20.13
C GLY A 279 -0.80 -15.94 21.06
#